data_AF-A0A1C4UUF5-F1
#
_entry.id   AF-A0A1C4UUF5-F1
#
_cell.length_a   1.000
_cell.length_b   1.000
_cell.length_c   1.000
_cell.angle_alpha   90.00
_cell.angle_beta   90.00
_cell.angle_gamma   90.00
#
_symmetry.space_group_name_H-M   'P 1'
#
loop_
_entity.id
_entity.type
_entity.pdbx_description
1 polymer ?
#
loop_
_entity_poly.entity_id
_entity_poly.type
_entity_poly.pdbx_seq_one_letter_code
_entity_poly.pdbx_strand_id
1 'polypeptide(L)'
;MRQPSVGEALAAALSAEYAAIYAYGRIGVRLTGAARDAAHQAEAAHRRRRDALVVQLSTAGSTVPPDRAGYALPFPVTDRASALRLAVEVEERTAAHWRAALASTTGADRDQALAALVEYAVRATRWRKTAGITPPTVAFPGRPT
;
A
#
# COMPACT_ATOMS: atom_id res chain seq x y z
N MET A 1 13.62 8.90 -19.94
CA MET A 1 13.15 9.30 -18.59
C MET A 1 14.22 8.94 -17.58
N ARG A 2 14.57 9.83 -16.66
CA ARG A 2 15.54 9.57 -15.58
C ARG A 2 14.92 8.60 -14.56
N GLN A 3 15.70 7.63 -14.09
CA GLN A 3 15.27 6.71 -13.03
C GLN A 3 15.23 7.46 -11.68
N PRO A 4 14.17 7.32 -10.87
CA PRO A 4 14.09 8.00 -9.58
C PRO A 4 15.22 7.55 -8.66
N SER A 5 15.74 8.48 -7.87
CA SER A 5 16.63 8.17 -6.74
C SER A 5 15.92 7.29 -5.70
N VAL A 6 16.69 6.69 -4.79
CA VAL A 6 16.13 5.96 -3.64
C VAL A 6 15.19 6.85 -2.83
N GLY A 7 15.63 8.07 -2.50
CA GLY A 7 14.81 9.03 -1.75
C GLY A 7 13.49 9.38 -2.44
N GLU A 8 13.51 9.63 -3.76
CA GLU A 8 12.29 9.90 -4.53
C GLU A 8 11.34 8.68 -4.56
N ALA A 9 11.88 7.47 -4.72
CA ALA A 9 11.08 6.26 -4.71
C ALA A 9 10.45 5.97 -3.34
N LEU A 10 11.21 6.15 -2.26
CA LEU A 10 10.71 6.00 -0.89
C LEU A 10 9.72 7.11 -0.51
N ALA A 11 9.91 8.34 -0.99
CA ALA A 11 8.94 9.43 -0.83
C ALA A 11 7.63 9.14 -1.58
N ALA A 12 7.70 8.54 -2.77
CA ALA A 12 6.52 8.08 -3.48
C ALA A 12 5.79 6.96 -2.72
N ALA A 13 6.53 6.00 -2.15
CA ALA A 13 5.96 4.98 -1.27
C ALA A 13 5.29 5.59 -0.03
N LEU A 14 5.91 6.56 0.63
CA LEU A 14 5.34 7.28 1.77
C LEU A 14 4.03 7.99 1.40
N SER A 15 3.98 8.61 0.22
CA SER A 15 2.75 9.23 -0.28
C SER A 15 1.62 8.22 -0.47
N ALA A 16 1.93 7.00 -0.90
CA ALA A 16 0.97 5.91 -0.98
C ALA A 16 0.52 5.42 0.41
N GLU A 17 1.42 5.36 1.40
CA GLU A 17 1.08 4.99 2.78
C GLU A 17 0.06 5.97 3.39
N TYR A 18 0.23 7.29 3.19
CA TYR A 18 -0.75 8.27 3.64
C TYR A 18 -2.14 8.03 3.02
N ALA A 19 -2.19 7.82 1.71
CA ALA A 19 -3.44 7.54 1.00
C ALA A 19 -4.10 6.24 1.49
N ALA A 20 -3.30 5.20 1.77
CA ALA A 20 -3.78 3.93 2.29
C ALA A 20 -4.40 4.08 3.68
N ILE A 21 -3.75 4.81 4.59
CA ILE A 21 -4.28 5.08 5.94
C ILE A 21 -5.62 5.82 5.86
N TYR A 22 -5.72 6.84 5.02
CA TYR A 22 -6.98 7.55 4.78
C TYR A 22 -8.07 6.61 4.24
N ALA A 23 -7.73 5.77 3.25
CA ALA A 23 -8.68 4.82 2.66
C ALA A 23 -9.17 3.79 3.68
N TYR A 24 -8.30 3.28 4.55
CA TYR A 24 -8.68 2.31 5.58
C TYR A 24 -9.65 2.87 6.62
N GLY A 25 -9.57 4.17 6.93
CA GLY A 25 -10.59 4.85 7.73
C GLY A 25 -11.99 4.78 7.08
N ARG A 26 -12.07 4.87 5.75
CA ARG A 26 -13.34 4.75 5.00
C ARG A 26 -13.80 3.29 4.85
N ILE A 27 -12.87 2.36 4.67
CA ILE A 27 -13.14 0.92 4.57
C ILE A 27 -13.71 0.39 5.89
N GLY A 28 -13.04 0.68 7.02
CA GLY A 28 -13.39 0.10 8.33
C GLY A 28 -14.83 0.39 8.77
N VAL A 29 -15.35 1.58 8.45
CA VAL A 29 -16.73 2.01 8.75
C VAL A 29 -17.78 1.14 8.02
N ARG A 30 -17.44 0.57 6.86
CA ARG A 30 -18.35 -0.27 6.05
C ARG A 30 -18.22 -1.76 6.35
N LEU A 31 -17.24 -2.17 7.14
CA LEU A 31 -17.00 -3.57 7.50
C LEU A 31 -17.49 -3.87 8.93
N THR A 32 -17.67 -5.15 9.23
CA THR A 32 -18.11 -5.66 10.54
C THR A 32 -17.38 -6.96 10.89
N GLY A 33 -17.34 -7.29 12.19
CA GLY A 33 -16.70 -8.51 12.71
C GLY A 33 -15.24 -8.64 12.29
N ALA A 34 -14.82 -9.87 11.97
CA ALA A 34 -13.44 -10.17 11.58
C ALA A 34 -12.92 -9.34 10.40
N ALA A 35 -13.79 -8.90 9.47
CA ALA A 35 -13.37 -8.04 8.37
C ALA A 35 -13.03 -6.62 8.83
N ARG A 36 -13.73 -6.09 9.85
CA ARG A 36 -13.39 -4.80 10.47
C ARG A 36 -12.06 -4.91 11.24
N ASP A 37 -11.87 -5.99 11.99
CA ASP A 37 -10.62 -6.22 12.73
C ASP A 37 -9.41 -6.31 11.79
N ALA A 38 -9.58 -7.02 10.66
CA ALA A 38 -8.55 -7.09 9.62
C ALA A 38 -8.23 -5.71 9.01
N ALA A 39 -9.25 -4.84 8.84
CA ALA A 39 -9.05 -3.48 8.35
C ALA A 39 -8.26 -2.61 9.36
N HIS A 40 -8.56 -2.72 10.66
CA HIS A 40 -7.79 -2.02 11.70
C HIS A 40 -6.34 -2.50 11.77
N GLN A 41 -6.11 -3.81 11.64
CA GLN A 41 -4.76 -4.38 11.58
C GLN A 41 -3.99 -3.90 10.34
N ALA A 42 -4.67 -3.74 9.20
CA ALA A 42 -4.10 -3.19 7.99
C ALA A 42 -3.71 -1.72 8.15
N GLU A 43 -4.63 -0.90 8.65
CA GLU A 43 -4.37 0.51 8.95
C GLU A 43 -3.17 0.67 9.89
N ALA A 44 -3.11 -0.12 10.96
CA ALA A 44 -1.99 -0.09 11.89
C ALA A 44 -0.66 -0.49 11.23
N ALA A 45 -0.68 -1.44 10.29
CA ALA A 45 0.52 -1.82 9.53
C ALA A 45 1.00 -0.68 8.61
N HIS A 46 0.08 0.00 7.91
CA HIS A 46 0.40 1.18 7.11
C HIS A 46 0.96 2.32 7.97
N ARG A 47 0.36 2.59 9.14
CA ARG A 47 0.87 3.61 10.08
C ARG A 47 2.30 3.33 10.53
N ARG A 48 2.61 2.08 10.92
CA ARG A 48 3.97 1.68 11.28
C ARG A 48 4.95 1.89 10.12
N ARG A 49 4.55 1.55 8.88
CA ARG A 49 5.40 1.72 7.70
C ARG A 49 5.62 3.19 7.33
N ARG A 50 4.58 4.01 7.41
CA ARG A 50 4.66 5.47 7.27
C ARG A 50 5.66 6.05 8.27
N ASP A 51 5.54 5.70 9.54
CA ASP A 51 6.41 6.24 10.60
C ASP A 51 7.88 5.84 10.38
N ALA A 52 8.13 4.58 9.99
CA ALA A 52 9.46 4.11 9.62
C ALA A 52 10.04 4.88 8.40
N LEU A 53 9.24 5.10 7.36
CA LEU A 53 9.65 5.85 6.18
C LEU A 53 9.96 7.31 6.47
N VAL A 54 9.17 7.97 7.33
CA VAL A 54 9.44 9.36 7.75
C VAL A 54 10.79 9.45 8.45
N VAL A 55 11.09 8.53 9.36
CA VAL A 55 12.40 8.47 10.05
C VAL A 55 13.53 8.19 9.05
N GLN A 56 13.35 7.21 8.16
CA GLN A 56 14.35 6.82 7.16
C GLN A 56 14.70 7.98 6.21
N LEU A 57 13.68 8.63 5.63
CA LEU A 57 13.86 9.77 4.73
C LEU A 57 14.53 10.95 5.43
N SER A 58 14.09 11.26 6.66
CA SER A 58 14.69 12.35 7.45
C SER A 58 16.16 12.07 7.76
N THR A 59 16.49 10.84 8.17
CA THR A 59 17.86 10.41 8.50
C THR A 59 18.77 10.44 7.26
N ALA A 60 18.23 10.08 6.10
CA ALA A 60 18.94 10.13 4.83
C ALA A 60 19.04 11.54 4.21
N GLY A 61 18.53 12.59 4.89
CA GLY A 61 18.48 13.96 4.36
C GLY A 61 17.61 14.11 3.10
N SER A 62 16.70 13.16 2.86
CA SER A 62 15.77 13.15 1.73
C SER A 62 14.49 13.92 2.07
N THR A 63 13.81 14.42 1.04
CA THR A 63 12.55 15.13 1.22
C THR A 63 11.46 14.20 1.76
N VAL A 64 10.84 14.59 2.88
CA VAL A 64 9.63 13.96 3.40
C VAL A 64 8.42 14.70 2.82
N PRO A 65 7.65 14.10 1.89
CA PRO A 65 6.45 14.74 1.38
C PRO A 65 5.41 14.94 2.50
N PRO A 66 4.70 16.09 2.54
CA PRO A 66 3.66 16.31 3.54
C PRO A 66 2.44 15.42 3.28
N ASP A 67 1.76 15.03 4.36
CA ASP A 67 0.41 14.43 4.29
C ASP A 67 -0.61 15.44 3.73
N ARG A 68 -1.69 14.95 3.13
CA ARG A 68 -2.78 15.77 2.60
C ARG A 68 -3.99 15.71 3.51
N ALA A 69 -4.75 16.81 3.58
CA ALA A 69 -6.00 16.85 4.34
C ALA A 69 -7.07 15.86 3.84
N GLY A 70 -6.96 15.38 2.60
CA GLY A 70 -7.84 14.37 2.04
C GLY A 70 -7.31 13.77 0.74
N TYR A 71 -7.80 12.57 0.42
CA TYR A 71 -7.43 11.81 -0.77
C TYR A 71 -8.66 11.45 -1.59
N ALA A 72 -8.56 11.62 -2.92
CA ALA A 72 -9.60 11.19 -3.84
C ALA A 72 -9.64 9.65 -3.89
N LEU A 73 -10.81 9.08 -3.62
CA LEU A 73 -11.03 7.65 -3.78
C LEU A 73 -11.33 7.33 -5.25
N PRO A 74 -10.90 6.16 -5.76
CA PRO A 74 -11.11 5.78 -7.16
C PRO A 74 -12.59 5.58 -7.51
N PHE A 75 -13.45 5.35 -6.52
CA PHE A 75 -14.90 5.21 -6.66
C PHE A 75 -15.59 5.46 -5.30
N PRO A 76 -16.91 5.71 -5.29
CA PRO A 76 -17.69 5.84 -4.05
C PRO A 76 -17.67 4.56 -3.20
N VAL A 77 -17.58 4.71 -1.88
CA VAL A 77 -17.56 3.59 -0.91
C VAL A 77 -18.78 3.68 0.00
N THR A 78 -19.86 3.05 -0.44
CA THR A 78 -21.20 3.17 0.16
C THR A 78 -21.62 1.93 0.92
N ASP A 79 -20.98 0.79 0.68
CA ASP A 79 -21.38 -0.51 1.22
C ASP A 79 -20.16 -1.43 1.48
N ARG A 80 -20.43 -2.65 1.94
CA ARG A 80 -19.40 -3.66 2.21
C ARG A 80 -18.64 -4.07 0.95
N ALA A 81 -19.32 -4.24 -0.18
CA ALA A 81 -18.70 -4.74 -1.42
C ALA A 81 -17.71 -3.71 -2.00
N SER A 82 -18.13 -2.45 -2.09
CA SER A 82 -17.28 -1.32 -2.48
C SER A 82 -16.10 -1.13 -1.50
N ALA A 83 -16.30 -1.35 -0.20
CA ALA A 83 -15.21 -1.29 0.78
C ALA A 83 -14.16 -2.40 0.60
N LEU A 84 -14.59 -3.65 0.37
CA LEU A 84 -13.68 -4.77 0.09
C LEU A 84 -12.94 -4.56 -1.23
N ARG A 85 -13.61 -4.06 -2.27
CA ARG A 85 -12.97 -3.68 -3.53
C ARG A 85 -11.92 -2.59 -3.33
N LEU A 86 -12.23 -1.57 -2.52
CA LEU A 86 -11.25 -0.51 -2.21
C LEU A 86 -10.06 -1.07 -1.44
N ALA A 87 -10.28 -1.99 -0.50
CA ALA A 87 -9.18 -2.62 0.24
C ALA A 87 -8.21 -3.34 -0.70
N VAL A 88 -8.71 -4.11 -1.68
CA VAL A 88 -7.86 -4.74 -2.71
C VAL A 88 -7.07 -3.69 -3.50
N GLU A 89 -7.75 -2.65 -3.99
CA GLU A 89 -7.11 -1.59 -4.79
C GLU A 89 -6.00 -0.85 -4.01
N VAL A 90 -6.24 -0.57 -2.73
CA VAL A 90 -5.25 0.09 -1.85
C VAL A 90 -4.00 -0.77 -1.71
N GLU A 91 -4.16 -2.05 -1.40
CA GLU A 91 -3.02 -2.96 -1.27
C GLU A 91 -2.25 -3.12 -2.58
N GLU A 92 -2.95 -3.28 -3.71
CA GLU A 92 -2.32 -3.41 -5.03
C GLU A 92 -1.57 -2.15 -5.46
N ARG A 93 -2.17 -0.96 -5.27
CA ARG A 93 -1.51 0.30 -5.61
C ARG A 93 -0.30 0.56 -4.72
N THR A 94 -0.40 0.27 -3.42
CA THR A 94 0.72 0.43 -2.49
C THR A 94 1.84 -0.55 -2.86
N ALA A 95 1.51 -1.82 -3.14
CA ALA A 95 2.45 -2.81 -3.66
C ALA A 95 3.16 -2.32 -4.94
N ALA A 96 2.45 -1.68 -5.87
CA ALA A 96 3.06 -1.15 -7.09
C ALA A 96 4.11 -0.06 -6.82
N HIS A 97 3.92 0.80 -5.81
CA HIS A 97 4.91 1.81 -5.44
C HIS A 97 6.18 1.15 -4.86
N TRP A 98 6.01 0.14 -4.01
CA TRP A 98 7.12 -0.63 -3.47
C TRP A 98 7.85 -1.46 -4.53
N ARG A 99 7.12 -2.02 -5.50
CA ARG A 99 7.71 -2.68 -6.67
C ARG A 99 8.54 -1.69 -7.51
N ALA A 100 8.05 -0.47 -7.71
CA ALA A 100 8.79 0.55 -8.45
C ALA A 100 10.09 0.95 -7.73
N ALA A 101 10.07 1.03 -6.39
CA ALA A 101 11.25 1.32 -5.58
C ALA A 101 12.38 0.28 -5.74
N LEU A 102 12.04 -0.99 -5.99
CA LEU A 102 13.05 -2.04 -6.24
C LEU A 102 14.03 -1.70 -7.36
N ALA A 103 13.64 -0.87 -8.34
CA ALA A 103 14.53 -0.51 -9.42
C ALA A 103 15.69 0.40 -8.95
N SER A 104 15.46 1.25 -7.94
CA SER A 104 16.45 2.21 -7.44
C SER A 104 17.13 1.80 -6.14
N THR A 105 16.59 0.84 -5.40
CA THR A 105 17.13 0.36 -4.10
C THR A 105 18.12 -0.80 -4.25
N THR A 106 19.13 -0.85 -3.36
CA THR A 106 20.08 -1.95 -3.19
C THR A 106 20.23 -2.32 -1.70
N GLY A 107 20.87 -3.45 -1.39
CA GLY A 107 21.13 -3.90 -0.02
C GLY A 107 19.87 -3.91 0.86
N ALA A 108 19.99 -3.37 2.08
CA ALA A 108 18.92 -3.35 3.06
C ALA A 108 17.66 -2.62 2.57
N ASP A 109 17.79 -1.54 1.79
CA ASP A 109 16.63 -0.82 1.24
C ASP A 109 15.85 -1.68 0.24
N ARG A 110 16.57 -2.50 -0.54
CA ARG A 110 15.94 -3.44 -1.48
C ARG A 110 15.21 -4.56 -0.76
N ASP A 111 15.81 -5.10 0.30
CA ASP A 111 15.20 -6.15 1.12
C ASP A 111 13.93 -5.63 1.81
N GLN A 112 13.98 -4.41 2.34
CA GLN A 112 12.81 -3.72 2.90
C GLN A 112 11.72 -3.52 1.85
N ALA A 113 12.07 -3.01 0.67
CA ALA A 113 11.10 -2.78 -0.39
C ALA A 113 10.44 -4.08 -0.87
N LEU A 114 11.20 -5.17 -0.96
CA LEU A 114 10.69 -6.49 -1.31
C LEU A 114 9.77 -7.04 -0.22
N ALA A 115 10.15 -6.92 1.05
CA ALA A 115 9.30 -7.36 2.17
C ALA A 115 7.97 -6.60 2.19
N ALA A 116 8.00 -5.27 2.02
CA ALA A 116 6.79 -4.46 1.94
C ALA A 116 5.90 -4.87 0.76
N LEU A 117 6.48 -5.06 -0.43
CA LEU A 117 5.76 -5.56 -1.61
C LEU A 117 5.05 -6.88 -1.33
N VAL A 118 5.74 -7.86 -0.72
CA VAL A 118 5.17 -9.18 -0.41
C VAL A 118 4.03 -9.06 0.60
N GLU A 119 4.20 -8.28 1.67
CA GLU A 119 3.16 -8.07 2.67
C GLU A 119 1.86 -7.50 2.06
N TYR A 120 1.98 -6.50 1.20
CA TYR A 120 0.84 -5.90 0.52
C TYR A 120 0.19 -6.86 -0.48
N ALA A 121 0.97 -7.63 -1.23
CA ALA A 121 0.43 -8.65 -2.13
C ALA A 121 -0.34 -9.76 -1.37
N VAL A 122 0.17 -10.18 -0.21
CA VAL A 122 -0.51 -11.15 0.67
C VAL A 122 -1.82 -10.56 1.20
N ARG A 123 -1.81 -9.30 1.64
CA ARG A 123 -3.02 -8.66 2.16
C ARG A 123 -4.07 -8.43 1.07
N ALA A 124 -3.66 -8.02 -0.14
CA ALA A 124 -4.55 -7.93 -1.31
C ALA A 124 -5.25 -9.27 -1.57
N THR A 125 -4.49 -10.37 -1.52
CA THR A 125 -5.02 -11.74 -1.71
C THR A 125 -6.03 -12.11 -0.62
N ARG A 126 -5.75 -11.76 0.65
CA ARG A 126 -6.70 -11.96 1.76
C ARG A 126 -7.99 -11.18 1.52
N TRP A 127 -7.92 -9.92 1.08
CA TRP A 127 -9.10 -9.14 0.76
C TRP A 127 -9.90 -9.69 -0.42
N ARG A 128 -9.23 -10.16 -1.49
CA ARG A 128 -9.91 -10.84 -2.61
C ARG A 128 -10.66 -12.08 -2.12
N LYS A 129 -10.07 -12.87 -1.22
CA LYS A 129 -10.75 -14.02 -0.58
C LYS A 129 -11.96 -13.58 0.24
N THR A 130 -11.83 -12.54 1.07
CA THR A 130 -12.95 -12.00 1.85
C THR A 130 -14.07 -11.44 0.97
N ALA A 131 -13.73 -10.93 -0.21
CA ALA A 131 -14.67 -10.41 -1.21
C ALA A 131 -15.31 -11.51 -2.09
N GLY A 132 -14.85 -12.77 -2.00
CA GLY A 132 -15.30 -13.84 -2.89
C GLY A 132 -14.81 -13.70 -4.34
N ILE A 133 -13.76 -12.93 -4.59
CA ILE A 133 -13.21 -12.70 -5.93
C ILE A 133 -12.36 -13.92 -6.35
N THR A 134 -12.61 -14.43 -7.57
CA THR A 134 -11.90 -15.59 -8.15
C THR A 134 -11.30 -15.23 -9.53
N PRO A 135 -10.02 -15.55 -9.81
CA PRO A 135 -9.05 -16.13 -8.89
C PRO A 135 -8.62 -15.11 -7.81
N PRO A 136 -8.30 -15.58 -6.58
CA PRO A 136 -7.88 -14.68 -5.49
C PRO A 136 -6.48 -14.10 -5.71
N THR A 137 -5.74 -14.62 -6.68
CA THR A 137 -4.39 -14.20 -7.09
C THR A 137 -4.41 -13.78 -8.56
N VAL A 138 -3.76 -12.65 -8.86
CA VAL A 138 -3.40 -12.29 -10.22
C VAL A 138 -2.03 -12.90 -10.54
N ALA A 139 -1.83 -13.35 -11.77
CA ALA A 139 -0.52 -13.84 -12.21
C ALA A 139 0.52 -12.72 -12.07
N PHE A 140 1.72 -13.06 -11.59
CA PHE A 140 2.81 -12.10 -11.56
C PHE A 140 3.16 -11.70 -13.01
N PRO A 141 3.23 -10.41 -13.35
CA PRO A 141 3.59 -10.02 -14.71
C PRO A 141 5.05 -10.42 -14.99
N GLY A 142 5.21 -11.49 -15.77
CA GLY A 142 6.45 -11.85 -16.44
C GLY A 142 6.55 -11.12 -17.78
N ARG A 143 7.76 -10.73 -18.18
CA ARG A 143 7.99 -10.34 -19.58
C ARG A 143 7.90 -11.62 -20.42
N PRO A 144 7.16 -11.65 -21.55
CA PRO A 144 7.44 -12.68 -22.55
C PRO A 144 8.91 -12.55 -22.93
N THR A 145 9.63 -13.67 -22.87
CA THR A 145 10.98 -13.81 -23.43
C THR A 145 10.96 -13.65 -24.93
#